data_AF-A0A818BAS1-F1
#
_entry.id   AF-A0A818BAS1-F1
#
_cell.length_a   1.000
_cell.length_b   1.000
_cell.length_c   1.000
_cell.angle_alpha   90.00
_cell.angle_beta   90.00
_cell.angle_gamma   90.00
#
_symmetry.space_group_name_H-M   'P 1'
#
loop_
_entity.id
_entity.type
_entity.pdbx_description
1 polymer ?
#
loop_
_entity_poly.entity_id
_entity_poly.type
_entity_poly.pdbx_seq_one_letter_code
_entity_poly.pdbx_strand_id
1 'polypeptide(L)'
;MDSNEDSFENKFLRESYIVRARTLLRSPLYPIKENRDDIYIKDGPLTGLDYVSNIRNYLWNRKTKRFCARDGLEWAKLGCCYFIYLFALGILFSALVIIYMLLLDKKTPRRLGNDSAIAFDGGINPGN
;
A
#
# COMPACT_ATOMS: atom_id res chain seq x y z
N MET A 1 43.71 29.66 11.09
CA MET A 1 43.57 28.34 11.73
C MET A 1 42.09 27.91 11.85
N ASP A 2 41.10 28.77 11.51
CA ASP A 2 39.65 28.47 11.61
C ASP A 2 39.08 27.47 10.58
N SER A 3 39.58 27.44 9.35
CA SER A 3 38.86 26.75 8.26
C SER A 3 38.80 25.22 8.37
N ASN A 4 39.61 24.61 9.24
CA ASN A 4 39.63 23.16 9.44
C ASN A 4 38.61 22.70 10.49
N GLU A 5 38.27 23.54 11.46
CA GLU A 5 37.30 23.19 12.52
C GLU A 5 35.88 23.21 11.95
N ASP A 6 35.53 24.20 11.13
CA ASP A 6 34.23 24.28 10.46
C ASP A 6 33.96 23.11 9.50
N SER A 7 35.01 22.63 8.82
CA SER A 7 34.90 21.46 7.94
C SER A 7 34.72 20.16 8.74
N PHE A 8 35.30 20.08 9.93
CA PHE A 8 35.19 18.90 10.78
C PHE A 8 33.81 18.83 11.43
N GLU A 9 33.31 19.95 11.97
CA GLU A 9 31.96 20.02 12.55
C GLU A 9 30.88 19.72 11.51
N ASN A 10 30.95 20.30 10.31
CA ASN A 10 29.97 20.02 9.26
C ASN A 10 29.97 18.56 8.80
N LYS A 11 31.14 17.92 8.80
CA LYS A 11 31.27 16.48 8.50
C LYS A 11 30.69 15.63 9.62
N PHE A 12 30.99 15.97 10.87
CA PHE A 12 30.50 15.26 12.05
C PHE A 12 28.98 15.40 12.21
N LEU A 13 28.45 16.59 11.94
CA LEU A 13 27.02 16.87 11.92
C LEU A 13 26.35 16.07 10.80
N ARG A 14 26.84 16.11 9.55
CA ARG A 14 26.26 15.30 8.45
C ARG A 14 26.26 13.81 8.77
N GLU A 15 27.35 13.26 9.28
CA GLU A 15 27.43 11.85 9.67
C GLU A 15 26.45 11.53 10.82
N SER A 16 26.36 12.38 11.84
CA SER A 16 25.44 12.16 12.96
C SER A 16 23.96 12.29 12.58
N TYR A 17 23.59 13.24 11.70
CA TYR A 17 22.22 13.36 11.18
C TYR A 17 21.84 12.14 10.30
N ILE A 18 22.77 11.60 9.51
CA ILE A 18 22.53 10.39 8.71
C ILE A 18 22.35 9.16 9.62
N VAL A 19 23.12 9.03 10.70
CA VAL A 19 23.00 7.92 11.67
C VAL A 19 21.68 8.01 12.46
N ARG A 20 21.23 9.22 12.81
CA ARG A 20 20.00 9.43 13.59
C ARG A 20 18.71 9.28 12.77
N ALA A 21 18.71 9.70 11.51
CA ALA A 21 17.57 9.46 10.60
C ALA A 21 17.32 7.97 10.35
N ARG A 22 18.38 7.15 10.32
CA ARG A 22 18.28 5.68 10.23
C ARG A 22 17.71 5.03 11.48
N THR A 23 17.85 5.66 12.65
CA THR A 23 17.31 5.14 13.92
C THR A 23 15.84 5.49 14.13
N LEU A 24 15.37 6.64 13.64
CA LEU A 24 13.97 7.07 13.84
C LEU A 24 12.96 6.37 12.91
N LEU A 25 13.39 5.85 11.76
CA LEU A 25 12.57 4.95 10.92
C LEU A 25 12.59 3.49 11.42
N ARG A 26 13.31 3.17 12.51
CA ARG A 26 13.29 1.83 13.12
C ARG A 26 12.21 1.77 14.20
N SER A 27 11.12 1.06 13.91
CA SER A 27 10.19 0.63 14.96
C SER A 27 10.95 -0.21 16.01
N PRO A 28 10.83 0.09 17.31
CA PRO A 28 11.54 -0.65 18.37
C PRO A 28 11.01 -2.07 18.62
N LEU A 29 9.96 -2.50 17.92
CA LEU A 29 9.24 -3.74 18.19
C LEU A 29 9.78 -5.00 17.49
N TYR A 30 10.84 -4.89 16.67
CA TYR A 30 11.43 -6.05 16.00
C TYR A 30 12.96 -5.94 15.96
N PRO A 31 13.70 -6.71 16.78
CA PRO A 31 15.14 -6.82 16.61
C PRO A 31 15.42 -7.64 15.35
N ILE A 32 15.75 -6.98 14.24
CA ILE A 32 16.25 -7.67 13.04
C ILE A 32 17.67 -8.16 13.38
N LYS A 33 17.75 -9.40 13.85
CA LYS A 33 19.00 -10.15 13.98
C LYS A 33 18.96 -11.27 12.95
N GLU A 34 19.06 -10.92 11.66
CA GLU A 34 19.15 -11.94 10.62
C GLU A 34 19.97 -11.42 9.45
N ASN A 35 21.01 -12.17 9.10
CA ASN A 35 21.78 -11.99 7.88
C ASN A 35 20.80 -12.18 6.71
N ARG A 36 20.49 -11.08 6.01
CA ARG A 36 19.42 -11.02 5.03
C ARG A 36 19.97 -11.37 3.66
N ASP A 37 19.89 -12.66 3.31
CA ASP A 37 20.34 -13.20 2.02
C ASP A 37 19.47 -12.78 0.82
N ASP A 38 18.38 -12.03 1.05
CA ASP A 38 17.39 -11.65 0.06
C ASP A 38 17.80 -10.44 -0.80
N ILE A 39 18.70 -9.59 -0.29
CA ILE A 39 19.14 -8.37 -0.98
C ILE A 39 20.65 -8.38 -1.08
N TYR A 40 21.17 -8.55 -2.30
CA TYR A 40 22.60 -8.42 -2.56
C TYR A 40 22.95 -6.93 -2.62
N ILE A 41 23.57 -6.42 -1.56
CA ILE A 41 24.13 -5.06 -1.52
C ILE A 41 25.52 -5.14 -2.15
N LYS A 42 25.65 -4.65 -3.37
CA LYS A 42 26.92 -4.53 -4.09
C LYS A 42 27.55 -3.19 -3.75
N ASP A 43 28.85 -3.18 -3.44
CA ASP A 43 29.58 -1.96 -3.03
C ASP A 43 29.90 -1.01 -4.22
N GLY A 44 29.38 -1.28 -5.42
CA GLY A 44 29.57 -0.49 -6.64
C GLY A 44 28.25 -0.17 -7.36
N PRO A 45 28.27 0.54 -8.52
CA PRO A 45 27.05 0.93 -9.21
C PRO A 45 26.20 -0.29 -9.59
N LEU A 46 24.92 -0.26 -9.21
CA LEU A 46 23.96 -1.33 -9.46
C LEU A 46 23.60 -1.36 -10.94
N THR A 47 23.91 -2.47 -11.61
CA THR A 47 23.56 -2.69 -13.02
C THR A 47 22.07 -3.04 -13.12
N GLY A 48 21.41 -2.74 -14.26
CA GLY A 48 19.97 -3.03 -14.43
C GLY A 48 19.61 -4.52 -14.23
N LEU A 49 20.51 -5.43 -14.59
CA LEU A 49 20.35 -6.86 -14.37
C LEU A 49 20.44 -7.24 -12.88
N ASP A 50 21.28 -6.53 -12.12
CA ASP A 50 21.40 -6.70 -10.66
C ASP A 50 20.13 -6.23 -9.94
N TYR A 51 19.45 -5.23 -10.49
CA TYR A 51 18.14 -4.81 -10.02
C TYR A 51 17.07 -5.90 -10.20
N VAL A 52 17.00 -6.50 -11.39
CA VAL A 52 16.02 -7.55 -11.69
C VAL A 52 16.27 -8.80 -10.85
N SER A 53 17.54 -9.17 -10.65
CA SER A 53 17.89 -10.32 -9.80
C SER A 53 17.54 -10.07 -8.33
N ASN A 54 17.78 -8.86 -7.81
CA ASN A 54 17.36 -8.47 -6.47
C ASN A 54 15.83 -8.44 -6.32
N ILE A 55 15.07 -7.93 -7.31
CA ILE A 55 13.60 -7.98 -7.28
C ILE A 55 13.10 -9.43 -7.27
N ARG A 56 13.72 -10.30 -8.07
CA ARG A 56 13.36 -11.73 -8.10
C ARG A 56 13.60 -12.41 -6.76
N ASN A 57 14.75 -12.15 -6.14
CA ASN A 57 15.12 -12.72 -4.84
C ASN A 57 14.26 -12.14 -3.70
N TYR A 58 13.87 -10.86 -3.80
CA TYR A 58 12.97 -10.20 -2.88
C TYR A 58 11.54 -10.77 -2.95
N LEU A 59 11.03 -10.99 -4.17
CA LEU A 59 9.70 -11.57 -4.38
C LEU A 59 9.65 -13.01 -3.85
N TRP A 60 10.67 -13.81 -4.16
CA TRP A 60 10.74 -15.20 -3.74
C TRP A 60 12.15 -15.64 -3.38
N ASN A 61 12.40 -15.82 -2.08
CA ASN A 61 13.64 -16.40 -1.60
C ASN A 61 13.48 -17.91 -1.38
N ARG A 62 14.07 -18.73 -2.27
CA ARG A 62 13.99 -20.21 -2.18
C ARG A 62 14.63 -20.79 -0.92
N LYS A 63 15.61 -20.11 -0.31
CA LYS A 63 16.35 -20.62 0.85
C LYS A 63 15.55 -20.45 2.14
N THR A 64 15.07 -19.24 2.38
CA THR A 64 14.31 -18.89 3.59
C THR A 64 12.82 -19.13 3.44
N LYS A 65 12.34 -19.42 2.22
CA LYS A 65 10.90 -19.57 1.89
C LYS A 65 10.05 -18.36 2.30
N ARG A 66 10.68 -17.17 2.30
CA ARG A 66 10.03 -15.90 2.55
C ARG A 66 9.48 -15.33 1.26
N PHE A 67 8.25 -14.83 1.33
CA PHE A 67 7.56 -14.17 0.22
C PHE A 67 7.53 -12.67 0.51
N CYS A 68 8.09 -11.84 -0.37
CA CYS A 68 8.22 -10.38 -0.15
C CYS A 68 8.75 -10.01 1.24
N ALA A 69 9.90 -10.57 1.62
CA ALA A 69 10.57 -10.34 2.92
C ALA A 69 9.76 -10.71 4.18
N ARG A 70 8.64 -11.42 4.07
CA ARG A 70 7.83 -11.90 5.21
C ARG A 70 7.63 -13.41 5.18
N ASP A 71 7.50 -13.99 6.37
CA ASP A 71 7.20 -15.41 6.52
C ASP A 71 5.73 -15.71 6.17
N GLY A 72 5.46 -16.93 5.69
CA GLY A 72 4.10 -17.34 5.32
C GLY A 72 3.09 -17.25 6.48
N LEU A 73 3.56 -17.42 7.72
CA LEU A 73 2.72 -17.27 8.92
C LEU A 73 2.34 -15.80 9.18
N GLU A 74 3.25 -14.87 8.89
CA GLU A 74 2.95 -13.43 8.96
C GLU A 74 1.94 -13.03 7.88
N TRP A 75 2.08 -13.59 6.68
CA TRP A 75 1.10 -13.45 5.60
C TRP A 75 -0.27 -14.00 5.99
N ALA A 76 -0.33 -15.17 6.63
CA ALA A 76 -1.59 -15.75 7.10
C ALA A 76 -2.24 -14.88 8.20
N LYS A 77 -1.45 -14.36 9.15
CA LYS A 77 -1.94 -13.46 10.20
C LYS A 77 -2.50 -12.17 9.63
N LEU A 78 -1.77 -11.56 8.70
CA LEU A 78 -2.20 -10.34 8.02
C LEU A 78 -3.46 -10.63 7.19
N GLY A 79 -3.43 -11.67 6.36
CA GLY A 79 -4.56 -12.09 5.53
C GLY A 79 -5.83 -12.35 6.33
N CYS A 80 -5.74 -13.07 7.46
CA CYS A 80 -6.88 -13.35 8.32
C CYS A 80 -7.47 -12.06 8.92
N CYS A 81 -6.62 -11.15 9.40
CA CYS A 81 -7.07 -9.87 9.95
C CYS A 81 -7.79 -9.01 8.90
N TYR A 82 -7.22 -8.90 7.71
CA TYR A 82 -7.84 -8.15 6.60
C TYR A 82 -9.12 -8.82 6.09
N PHE A 83 -9.15 -10.15 6.07
CA PHE A 83 -10.33 -10.89 5.63
C PHE A 83 -11.53 -10.60 6.53
N ILE A 84 -11.37 -10.68 7.86
CA ILE A 84 -12.46 -10.39 8.81
C ILE A 84 -12.88 -8.92 8.71
N TYR A 85 -11.92 -8.01 8.58
CA TYR A 85 -12.21 -6.59 8.40
C TYR A 85 -13.03 -6.30 7.14
N LEU A 86 -12.60 -6.83 5.99
CA LEU A 86 -13.31 -6.65 4.72
C LEU A 86 -14.66 -7.37 4.71
N PHE A 87 -14.77 -8.50 5.41
CA PHE A 87 -16.03 -9.21 5.57
C PHE A 87 -17.05 -8.38 6.36
N ALA A 88 -16.63 -7.80 7.49
CA ALA A 88 -17.48 -6.89 8.27
C ALA A 88 -17.87 -5.64 7.46
N LEU A 89 -16.94 -5.07 6.71
CA LEU A 89 -17.19 -3.94 5.81
C LEU A 89 -18.21 -4.31 4.72
N GLY A 90 -18.09 -5.52 4.15
CA GLY A 90 -19.01 -6.04 3.14
C GLY A 90 -20.43 -6.25 3.67
N ILE A 91 -20.56 -6.77 4.89
CA ILE A 91 -21.87 -6.90 5.55
C ILE A 91 -22.51 -5.54 5.78
N LEU A 92 -21.74 -4.57 6.30
CA LEU A 92 -22.22 -3.21 6.54
C LEU A 92 -22.68 -2.56 5.23
N PHE A 93 -21.87 -2.67 4.18
CA PHE A 93 -22.21 -2.13 2.86
C PHE A 93 -23.48 -2.78 2.29
N SER A 94 -23.61 -4.10 2.39
CA SER A 94 -24.81 -4.82 1.97
C SER A 94 -26.05 -4.36 2.73
N ALA A 95 -25.95 -4.18 4.06
CA ALA A 95 -27.05 -3.66 4.88
C ALA A 95 -27.48 -2.25 4.44
N LEU A 96 -26.53 -1.36 4.13
CA LEU A 96 -26.83 -0.03 3.59
C LEU A 96 -27.57 -0.10 2.25
N VAL A 97 -27.17 -0.99 1.35
CA VAL A 97 -27.86 -1.18 0.06
C VAL A 97 -29.27 -1.71 0.27
N ILE A 98 -29.47 -2.65 1.19
CA ILE A 98 -30.81 -3.19 1.50
C ILE A 98 -31.71 -2.07 2.05
N ILE A 99 -31.22 -1.30 3.01
CA ILE A 99 -31.96 -0.16 3.58
C ILE A 99 -32.29 0.85 2.49
N TYR A 100 -31.33 1.16 1.62
CA TYR A 100 -31.56 2.05 0.48
C TYR A 100 -32.67 1.54 -0.46
N MET A 101 -32.68 0.24 -0.78
CA MET A 101 -33.72 -0.38 -1.61
C MET A 101 -35.09 -0.35 -0.94
N LEU A 102 -35.15 -0.50 0.39
CA LEU A 102 -36.40 -0.37 1.15
C LEU A 102 -36.90 1.09 1.18
N LEU A 103 -35.99 2.05 1.17
CA LEU A 103 -36.32 3.48 1.16
C LEU A 103 -36.74 3.99 -0.22
N LEU A 104 -36.41 3.26 -1.30
CA LEU A 104 -36.87 3.53 -2.65
C LEU A 104 -38.32 3.05 -2.80
N ASP A 105 -39.23 3.99 -3.04
CA ASP A 105 -40.59 3.65 -3.44
C ASP A 105 -40.55 2.94 -4.81
N LYS A 106 -41.12 1.74 -4.87
CA LYS A 106 -41.13 0.88 -6.06
C LYS A 106 -41.99 1.46 -7.20
N LYS A 107 -42.92 2.35 -6.87
CA LYS A 107 -43.90 2.88 -7.85
C LYS A 107 -43.51 4.21 -8.47
N THR A 108 -42.76 5.06 -7.78
CA THR A 108 -42.43 6.39 -8.31
C THR A 108 -40.97 6.78 -8.02
N PRO A 109 -40.19 7.23 -9.03
CA PRO A 109 -38.82 7.67 -8.81
C PRO A 109 -38.81 8.96 -7.98
N ARG A 110 -38.05 8.96 -6.88
CA ARG A 110 -37.98 10.10 -5.93
C ARG A 110 -37.44 11.39 -6.54
N ARG A 111 -36.67 11.29 -7.63
CA ARG A 111 -36.18 12.43 -8.42
C ARG A 111 -36.36 12.13 -9.89
N LEU A 112 -37.39 12.72 -10.51
CA LEU A 112 -37.44 12.88 -11.95
C LEU A 112 -36.56 14.09 -12.29
N GLY A 113 -35.36 13.82 -12.80
CA GLY A 113 -34.53 14.88 -13.36
C GLY A 113 -35.09 15.24 -14.72
N ASN A 114 -35.88 16.31 -14.79
CA ASN A 114 -36.32 16.89 -16.08
C ASN A 114 -35.15 17.42 -16.92
N ASP A 115 -33.94 17.50 -16.35
CA ASP A 115 -32.68 17.91 -17.00
C ASP A 115 -31.86 16.74 -17.55
N SER A 116 -32.34 15.50 -17.43
CA SER A 116 -31.66 14.32 -17.97
C SER A 116 -32.24 13.95 -19.34
N ALA A 117 -31.40 13.90 -20.38
CA ALA A 117 -31.78 13.56 -21.76
C ALA A 117 -32.55 12.23 -21.93
N ILE A 118 -32.47 11.35 -20.93
CA ILE A 118 -33.10 10.02 -20.87
C ILE A 118 -34.53 10.02 -20.30
N ALA A 119 -34.96 11.10 -19.64
CA ALA A 119 -36.27 11.22 -19.01
C ALA A 119 -37.16 12.30 -19.67
N PHE A 120 -36.67 12.96 -20.72
CA PHE A 120 -37.43 13.94 -21.47
C PHE A 120 -38.53 13.26 -22.29
N ASP A 121 -39.76 13.75 -22.15
CA ASP A 121 -41.01 13.34 -22.82
C ASP A 121 -41.02 13.64 -24.35
N GLY A 122 -39.83 13.66 -24.95
CA GLY A 122 -39.58 13.89 -26.38
C GLY A 122 -38.28 13.21 -26.84
N GLY A 123 -37.79 12.22 -26.10
CA GLY A 123 -36.71 11.35 -26.53
C GLY A 123 -37.08 10.64 -27.84
N ILE A 124 -36.21 10.76 -28.83
CA ILE A 124 -36.38 10.28 -30.20
C ILE A 124 -36.50 8.74 -30.19
N ASN A 125 -37.71 8.23 -30.01
CA ASN A 125 -38.09 6.89 -30.44
C ASN A 125 -38.77 7.02 -31.81
N PRO A 126 -38.08 6.77 -32.94
CA PRO A 126 -38.68 6.79 -34.27
C PRO A 126 -39.45 5.47 -34.47
N GLY A 127 -40.60 5.36 -33.80
CA GLY A 127 -41.34 4.10 -33.70
C GLY A 127 -42.82 4.28 -33.43
N ASN A 128 -43.45 5.29 -34.06
CA ASN A 128 -44.82 5.22 -34.59
C ASN A 128 -45.02 6.36 -35.61
#